data_AF-A0A1C4ANQ4-F1
#
_entry.id   AF-A0A1C4ANQ4-F1
#
_cell.length_a   1.000
_cell.length_b   1.000
_cell.length_c   1.000
_cell.angle_alpha   90.00
_cell.angle_beta   90.00
_cell.angle_gamma   90.00
#
_symmetry.space_group_name_H-M   'P 1'
#
loop_
_entity.id
_entity.type
_entity.pdbx_description
1 polymer ?
#
loop_
_entity_poly.entity_id
_entity_poly.type
_entity_poly.pdbx_seq_one_letter_code
_entity_poly.pdbx_strand_id
1 'polypeptide(L)'
;MSLLDKIKEQQNKSISSHIKYIKGEYGLAKTFWLFWFLPIVVITIVDKFIRSSSGLFSSNIMIIIWSITTLFAVYNTTNENNKNIWKIISLIFISLTVITRIFTIFIR
;
A
#
# COMPACT_ATOMS: atom_id res chain seq x y z
N MET A 1 -17.82 28.30 -14.52
CA MET A 1 -16.91 27.12 -14.57
C MET A 1 -17.77 25.89 -14.78
N SER A 2 -17.49 25.10 -15.82
CA SER A 2 -18.33 23.96 -16.22
C SER A 2 -18.14 22.76 -15.28
N LEU A 3 -19.15 21.89 -15.18
CA LEU A 3 -19.01 20.59 -14.49
C LEU A 3 -17.89 19.74 -15.11
N LEU A 4 -17.70 19.84 -16.43
CA LEU A 4 -16.61 19.15 -17.13
C LEU A 4 -15.23 19.66 -16.70
N ASP A 5 -15.10 20.97 -16.44
CA ASP A 5 -13.84 21.56 -15.97
C ASP A 5 -13.50 21.04 -14.56
N LYS A 6 -14.50 20.96 -13.67
CA LYS A 6 -14.34 20.40 -12.32
C LYS A 6 -13.93 18.93 -12.33
N ILE A 7 -14.53 18.12 -13.21
CA ILE A 7 -14.20 16.70 -13.35
C ILE A 7 -12.74 16.54 -13.82
N LYS A 8 -12.33 17.32 -14.83
CA LYS A 8 -10.96 17.29 -15.36
C LYS A 8 -9.94 17.74 -14.32
N GLU A 9 -10.27 18.76 -13.53
CA GLU A 9 -9.42 19.25 -12.44
C GLU A 9 -9.25 18.19 -11.33
N GLN A 10 -10.33 17.49 -10.94
CA GLN A 10 -10.24 16.40 -9.97
C GLN A 10 -9.41 15.22 -10.48
N GLN A 11 -9.54 14.84 -11.76
CA GLN A 11 -8.72 13.79 -12.37
C GLN A 11 -7.23 14.17 -12.39
N ASN A 12 -6.92 15.41 -12.77
CA ASN A 12 -5.52 15.87 -12.77
C ASN A 12 -4.93 15.87 -11.36
N LYS A 13 -5.72 16.26 -10.36
CA LYS A 13 -5.32 16.22 -8.95
C LYS A 13 -5.12 14.79 -8.44
N SER A 14 -5.98 13.84 -8.82
CA SER A 14 -5.83 12.44 -8.41
C SER A 14 -4.58 11.82 -9.05
N ILE A 15 -4.35 12.03 -10.35
CA ILE A 15 -3.16 11.55 -11.06
C ILE A 15 -1.89 12.10 -10.41
N SER A 16 -1.86 13.41 -10.12
CA SER A 16 -0.73 14.04 -9.41
C SER A 16 -0.47 13.39 -8.06
N SER A 17 -1.53 13.11 -7.29
CA SER A 17 -1.41 12.46 -5.97
C SER A 17 -0.90 11.01 -6.05
N HIS A 18 -1.29 10.26 -7.08
CA HIS A 18 -0.79 8.90 -7.32
C HIS A 18 0.68 8.89 -7.72
N ILE A 19 1.08 9.78 -8.61
CA ILE A 19 2.49 9.95 -9.00
C ILE A 19 3.33 10.32 -7.77
N LYS A 20 2.83 11.25 -6.95
CA LYS A 20 3.47 11.67 -5.70
C LYS A 20 3.67 10.50 -4.73
N TYR A 21 2.71 9.59 -4.66
CA TYR A 21 2.79 8.37 -3.84
C TYR A 21 3.88 7.43 -4.33
N ILE A 22 3.85 7.10 -5.62
CA ILE A 22 4.80 6.18 -6.24
C ILE A 22 6.23 6.72 -6.15
N LYS A 23 6.41 8.05 -6.27
CA LYS A 23 7.70 8.72 -6.10
C LYS A 23 8.18 8.79 -4.64
N GLY A 24 7.39 8.35 -3.67
CA GLY A 24 7.76 8.37 -2.25
C GLY A 24 7.80 9.77 -1.63
N GLU A 25 7.22 10.78 -2.30
CA GLU A 25 7.26 12.19 -1.87
C GLU A 25 6.39 12.48 -0.63
N TYR A 26 5.54 11.55 -0.20
CA TYR A 26 4.84 11.65 1.09
C TYR A 26 5.75 11.34 2.29
N GLY A 27 6.95 10.81 2.05
CA GLY A 27 7.91 10.44 3.07
C GLY A 27 7.60 9.08 3.72
N LEU A 28 8.65 8.44 4.23
CA LEU A 28 8.62 7.06 4.71
C LEU A 28 7.53 6.80 5.75
N ALA A 29 7.39 7.66 6.76
CA ALA A 29 6.45 7.44 7.85
C ALA A 29 4.99 7.43 7.36
N LYS A 30 4.61 8.35 6.46
CA LYS A 30 3.25 8.39 5.93
C LYS A 30 3.00 7.20 5.00
N THR A 31 3.93 6.92 4.09
CA THR A 31 3.85 5.77 3.18
C THR A 31 3.70 4.45 3.94
N PHE A 32 4.49 4.24 5.00
CA PHE A 32 4.42 3.02 5.79
C PHE A 32 3.18 2.96 6.70
N TRP A 33 2.98 3.94 7.58
CA TRP A 33 1.91 3.85 8.60
C TRP A 33 0.53 4.06 8.00
N LEU A 34 0.38 5.10 7.18
CA LEU A 34 -0.93 5.56 6.74
C LEU A 34 -1.40 4.83 5.49
N PHE A 35 -0.50 4.63 4.52
CA PHE A 35 -0.85 4.02 3.24
C PHE A 35 -0.69 2.50 3.21
N TRP A 36 0.14 1.92 4.08
CA TRP A 36 0.31 0.46 4.13
C TRP A 36 -0.27 -0.17 5.40
N PHE A 37 0.29 0.14 6.56
CA PHE A 37 -0.04 -0.54 7.80
C PHE A 37 -1.53 -0.45 8.15
N LEU A 38 -2.10 0.75 8.10
CA LEU A 38 -3.49 0.97 8.46
C LEU A 38 -4.48 0.22 7.54
N PRO A 39 -4.37 0.30 6.19
CA PRO A 39 -5.16 -0.54 5.30
C PRO A 39 -5.01 -2.05 5.54
N ILE A 40 -3.78 -2.53 5.76
CA ILE A 40 -3.54 -3.96 6.03
C ILE A 40 -4.23 -4.41 7.32
N VAL A 41 -4.16 -3.61 8.39
CA VAL A 41 -4.85 -3.91 9.65
C VAL A 41 -6.36 -3.94 9.44
N VAL A 42 -6.92 -2.95 8.74
CA VAL A 42 -8.36 -2.91 8.45
C VAL A 42 -8.81 -4.13 7.66
N ILE A 43 -8.13 -4.47 6.56
CA ILE A 43 -8.48 -5.65 5.75
C ILE A 43 -8.36 -6.92 6.61
N THR A 44 -7.30 -7.06 7.41
CA THR A 44 -7.10 -8.24 8.26
C THR A 44 -8.19 -8.37 9.34
N ILE A 45 -8.69 -7.26 9.88
CA ILE A 45 -9.83 -7.29 10.81
C ILE A 45 -11.10 -7.70 10.08
N VAL A 46 -11.36 -7.13 8.90
CA VAL A 46 -12.53 -7.47 8.07
C VAL A 46 -12.51 -8.95 7.67
N ASP A 47 -11.34 -9.49 7.33
CA ASP A 47 -11.16 -10.91 7.00
C ASP A 47 -11.61 -11.84 8.13
N LYS A 48 -11.47 -11.44 9.41
CA LYS A 48 -11.97 -12.25 10.54
C LYS A 48 -13.49 -12.41 10.53
N PHE A 49 -14.21 -11.47 9.95
CA PHE A 49 -15.67 -11.51 9.84
C PHE A 49 -16.14 -12.19 8.55
N ILE A 50 -15.28 -12.30 7.54
CA ILE A 50 -15.56 -12.97 6.28
C ILE A 50 -15.34 -14.48 6.43
N ARG A 51 -16.41 -15.27 6.34
CA ARG A 51 -16.35 -16.75 6.43
C ARG A 51 -16.17 -17.45 5.09
N SER A 52 -16.29 -16.74 3.97
CA SER A 52 -16.18 -17.35 2.64
C SER A 52 -14.73 -17.55 2.21
N SER A 53 -14.42 -18.73 1.68
CA SER A 53 -13.10 -19.05 1.11
C SER A 53 -12.72 -18.12 -0.04
N SER A 54 -13.68 -17.74 -0.88
CA SER A 54 -13.45 -16.81 -2.00
C SER A 54 -13.13 -15.39 -1.53
N GLY A 55 -13.77 -14.94 -0.44
CA GLY A 55 -13.51 -13.63 0.16
C GLY A 55 -12.09 -13.54 0.73
N LEU A 56 -11.65 -14.60 1.43
CA LEU A 56 -10.29 -14.69 1.97
C LEU A 56 -9.23 -14.82 0.86
N PHE A 57 -9.54 -15.47 -0.26
CA PHE A 57 -8.62 -15.51 -1.41
C PHE A 57 -8.47 -14.12 -2.06
N SER A 58 -9.59 -13.43 -2.29
CA SER A 58 -9.59 -12.09 -2.88
C SER A 58 -8.87 -11.06 -2.01
N SER A 59 -9.08 -11.10 -0.69
CA SER A 59 -8.40 -10.20 0.24
C SER A 59 -6.88 -10.41 0.25
N ASN A 60 -6.41 -11.66 0.19
CA ASN A 60 -4.98 -11.96 0.10
C ASN A 60 -4.36 -11.42 -1.19
N ILE A 61 -5.01 -11.55 -2.35
CA ILE A 61 -4.53 -10.97 -3.61
C ILE A 61 -4.46 -9.44 -3.51
N MET A 62 -5.50 -8.81 -2.98
CA MET A 62 -5.56 -7.36 -2.81
C MET A 62 -4.43 -6.85 -1.91
N ILE A 63 -4.18 -7.53 -0.78
CA ILE A 63 -3.08 -7.24 0.13
C ILE A 63 -1.72 -7.37 -0.57
N ILE A 64 -1.52 -8.41 -1.38
CA ILE A 64 -0.26 -8.62 -2.11
C ILE A 64 0.00 -7.48 -3.09
N ILE A 65 -0.98 -7.16 -3.95
CA ILE A 65 -0.84 -6.08 -4.94
C ILE A 65 -0.54 -4.76 -4.22
N TRP A 66 -1.32 -4.44 -3.18
CA TRP A 66 -1.15 -3.20 -2.41
C TRP A 66 0.22 -3.12 -1.74
N SER A 67 0.69 -4.22 -1.16
CA SER A 67 2.00 -4.30 -0.52
C SER A 67 3.14 -4.15 -1.52
N ILE A 68 3.03 -4.70 -2.73
CA ILE A 68 4.03 -4.51 -3.80
C ILE A 68 4.07 -3.05 -4.26
N THR A 69 2.92 -2.42 -4.47
CA THR A 69 2.88 -0.99 -4.81
C THR A 69 3.53 -0.13 -3.73
N THR A 70 3.30 -0.48 -2.47
CA THR A 70 3.89 0.24 -1.34
C THR A 70 5.39 -0.03 -1.18
N LEU A 71 5.87 -1.24 -1.48
CA LEU A 71 7.31 -1.53 -1.54
C LEU A 71 8.02 -0.57 -2.49
N PHE A 72 7.45 -0.37 -3.69
CA PHE A 72 8.03 0.54 -4.67
C PHE A 72 7.98 2.00 -4.18
N ALA A 73 6.86 2.42 -3.59
CA ALA A 73 6.74 3.75 -2.99
C ALA A 73 7.76 3.99 -1.86
N VAL A 74 7.94 3.01 -0.95
CA VAL A 74 8.93 3.06 0.14
C VAL A 74 10.36 3.08 -0.43
N TYR A 75 10.64 2.27 -1.45
CA TYR A 75 11.95 2.25 -2.10
C TYR A 75 12.30 3.60 -2.73
N ASN A 76 11.32 4.29 -3.31
CA ASN A 76 11.52 5.60 -3.93
C ASN A 76 11.58 6.76 -2.93
N THR A 77 11.30 6.55 -1.64
CA THR A 77 11.45 7.62 -0.64
C THR A 77 12.90 8.11 -0.57
N THR A 78 13.10 9.41 -0.76
CA THR A 78 14.41 10.06 -0.78
C THR A 78 14.98 10.20 0.64
N ASN A 79 16.26 9.86 0.79
CA ASN A 79 17.00 9.91 2.05
C ASN A 79 17.47 11.32 2.36
N GLU A 80 16.66 12.13 3.03
CA GLU A 80 17.11 13.45 3.46
C GLU A 80 17.89 13.46 4.77
N ASN A 81 17.86 12.41 5.61
CA ASN A 81 18.63 12.38 6.86
C ASN A 81 18.56 10.99 7.51
N ASN A 82 19.68 10.26 7.65
CA ASN A 82 19.93 9.08 8.54
C ASN A 82 18.81 8.02 8.77
N LYS A 83 17.71 8.06 8.03
CA LYS A 83 16.50 7.21 8.16
C LYS A 83 16.59 5.95 7.31
N ASN A 84 17.78 5.63 6.83
CA ASN A 84 18.05 4.44 6.03
C ASN A 84 17.63 3.16 6.75
N ILE A 85 17.87 3.09 8.07
CA ILE A 85 17.48 1.95 8.90
C ILE A 85 15.96 1.75 8.89
N TRP A 86 15.18 2.82 9.07
CA TRP A 86 13.72 2.74 9.03
C TRP A 86 13.19 2.33 7.66
N LYS A 87 13.84 2.78 6.59
CA LYS A 87 13.49 2.37 5.23
C LYS A 87 13.70 0.86 5.04
N ILE A 88 14.85 0.35 5.48
CA ILE A 88 15.17 -1.08 5.42
C ILE A 88 14.19 -1.89 6.26
N ILE A 89 13.92 -1.48 7.51
CA ILE A 89 12.94 -2.13 8.39
C ILE A 89 11.57 -2.18 7.69
N SER A 90 11.11 -1.06 7.13
CA SER A 90 9.83 -0.99 6.42
C SER A 90 9.79 -1.95 5.22
N LEU A 91 10.85 -1.99 4.41
CA LEU A 91 10.95 -2.91 3.26
C LEU A 91 10.92 -4.38 3.71
N ILE A 92 11.61 -4.73 4.79
CA ILE A 92 11.61 -6.09 5.33
C ILE A 92 10.20 -6.48 5.80
N PHE A 93 9.53 -5.62 6.58
CA PHE A 93 8.18 -5.89 7.08
C PHE A 93 7.16 -6.08 5.94
N ILE A 94 7.20 -5.19 4.93
CA ILE A 94 6.28 -5.30 3.80
C ILE A 94 6.57 -6.57 2.99
N SER A 95 7.85 -6.86 2.73
CA SER A 95 8.27 -8.08 2.00
C SER A 95 7.85 -9.35 2.73
N LEU A 96 8.04 -9.41 4.05
CA LEU A 96 7.62 -10.55 4.87
C LEU A 96 6.10 -10.73 4.84
N THR A 97 5.35 -9.63 4.82
CA THR A 97 3.88 -9.67 4.68
C THR A 97 3.48 -10.23 3.32
N VAL A 98 4.14 -9.85 2.24
CA VAL A 98 3.88 -10.42 0.90
C VAL A 98 4.16 -11.93 0.89
N ILE A 99 5.31 -12.36 1.42
CA ILE A 99 5.71 -13.77 1.46
C ILE A 99 4.70 -14.60 2.27
N THR A 100 4.32 -14.14 3.47
CA THR A 100 3.37 -14.85 4.32
C THR A 100 1.99 -14.97 3.68
N ARG A 101 1.54 -13.95 2.94
CA ARG A 101 0.27 -13.96 2.21
C ARG A 101 0.30 -14.90 1.00
N ILE A 102 1.40 -14.92 0.25
CA ILE A 102 1.61 -15.89 -0.83
C ILE A 102 1.58 -17.31 -0.27
N PHE A 103 2.32 -17.57 0.80
CA PHE A 103 2.35 -18.88 1.46
C PHE A 103 0.97 -19.33 1.93
N THR A 104 0.17 -18.39 2.48
CA THR A 104 -1.23 -18.65 2.88
C THR A 104 -2.12 -19.06 1.71
N ILE A 105 -1.88 -18.50 0.51
CA ILE A 105 -2.62 -18.88 -0.70
C ILE A 105 -2.22 -20.28 -1.19
N PHE A 106 -0.93 -20.65 -1.09
CA PHE A 106 -0.43 -21.93 -1.61
C PHE A 106 -0.70 -23.14 -0.70
N ILE A 107 -0.77 -22.93 0.61
CA ILE A 107 -1.00 -24.02 1.59
C ILE A 107 -2.46 -24.32 1.86
N ARG A 108 -3.34 -23.37 1.53
CA ARG A 108 -4.78 -23.50 1.69
C ARG A 108 -5.39 -24.22 0.50
#